data_AF-A0A433JA77-F1
#
_entry.id   AF-A0A433JA77-F1
#
_cell.length_a   1.000
_cell.length_b   1.000
_cell.length_c   1.000
_cell.angle_alpha   90.00
_cell.angle_beta   90.00
_cell.angle_gamma   90.00
#
_symmetry.space_group_name_H-M   'P 1'
#
loop_
_entity.id
_entity.type
_entity.pdbx_description
1 polymer ?
#
loop_
_entity_poly.entity_id
_entity_poly.type
_entity_poly.pdbx_seq_one_letter_code
_entity_poly.pdbx_strand_id
1 'polypeptide(L)'
;MTSLILMTIMAISLVATTGYTAYTMVDASNRVSQAQRSAAEMHRLAALVEANLRTLDNDGVASPPAPEDPPVQPAGRQAAKTQASNTKAPAKAEAAQPAGTLPRWLLPGTRTPWGAVYGYCVFAPSADRAAAQTRTAAWPAGAASGGRAYVAAAPAAPAELARAGVVAAIVAPAIGSTALPDCATLSFKDGQIAAAEGSAVAVTRGASADLAALAASATVTRYVAPAALGDASGTTPADAMALTAALGHWQATRPATMVLRLAPGRHEIPAALVQALAADPPGGGGRALRLVLKGESAGVVLATTPPDMALRLPTDARVENVAFEMPVEALPGTQLTFAGNNAIVTGRIAALRVAHARLDVAGGRLALSAPGGDGVLVDGGSALFRDAVVDATVGAGRSALVSTLGAAVTFTAETRRPLLQVRGRGLPMAAMRSGGGQAILDRTDVAMDNGTPFGVVVENGQLEMKASVIGGPAARPGSAGVLDLGGSHAIADPNSQVWSAPGGRCAQGALFAQPATQSEASRLIAGGSAVGGAPLAGVPAAAAIANRASWTCRS
;
A
#
# COMPACT_ATOMS: atom_id res chain seq x y z
N MET A 1 77.64 3.88 32.50
CA MET A 1 77.32 4.30 31.12
C MET A 1 76.58 3.22 30.32
N THR A 2 77.03 1.96 30.32
CA THR A 2 76.41 0.85 29.57
C THR A 2 74.93 0.59 29.90
N SER A 3 74.53 0.68 31.18
CA SER A 3 73.12 0.48 31.60
C SER A 3 72.16 1.54 31.03
N LEU A 4 72.62 2.80 30.91
CA LEU A 4 71.80 3.90 30.40
C LEU A 4 71.56 3.76 28.89
N ILE A 5 72.58 3.30 28.14
CA ILE A 5 72.48 3.04 26.70
C ILE A 5 71.49 1.90 26.41
N LEU A 6 71.55 0.82 27.19
CA LEU A 6 70.61 -0.32 27.06
C LEU A 6 69.16 0.09 27.33
N MET A 7 68.92 0.92 28.36
CA MET A 7 67.57 1.46 28.62
C MET A 7 67.05 2.33 27.48
N THR A 8 67.87 3.20 26.88
CA THR A 8 67.44 4.01 25.73
C THR A 8 67.12 3.18 24.49
N ILE A 9 67.90 2.14 24.19
CA ILE A 9 67.63 1.26 23.04
C ILE A 9 66.35 0.45 23.26
N MET A 10 66.10 -0.04 24.48
CA MET A 10 64.84 -0.70 24.82
C MET A 10 63.65 0.25 24.69
N ALA A 11 63.77 1.50 25.16
CA ALA A 11 62.70 2.49 25.04
C ALA A 11 62.36 2.83 23.58
N ILE A 12 63.37 3.04 22.73
CA ILE A 12 63.17 3.31 21.29
C ILE A 12 62.53 2.10 20.60
N SER A 13 62.99 0.89 20.92
CA SER A 13 62.44 -0.35 20.34
C SER A 13 60.97 -0.56 20.74
N LEU A 14 60.61 -0.25 21.99
CA LEU A 14 59.25 -0.34 22.49
C LEU A 14 58.32 0.70 21.81
N VAL A 15 58.80 1.93 21.63
CA VAL A 15 58.06 2.99 20.93
C VAL A 15 57.89 2.68 19.44
N ALA A 16 58.90 2.13 18.78
CA ALA A 16 58.82 1.72 17.38
C ALA A 16 57.84 0.55 17.19
N THR A 17 57.85 -0.44 18.07
CA THR A 17 56.90 -1.57 18.00
C THR A 17 55.47 -1.13 18.31
N THR A 18 55.24 -0.30 19.33
CA THR A 18 53.90 0.24 19.63
C THR A 18 53.40 1.20 18.54
N GLY A 19 54.27 2.02 17.96
CA GLY A 19 53.93 2.87 16.82
C GLY A 19 53.55 2.05 15.58
N TYR A 20 54.30 0.97 15.29
CA TYR A 20 54.01 0.08 14.16
C TYR A 20 52.72 -0.74 14.38
N THR A 21 52.45 -1.22 15.58
CA THR A 21 51.19 -1.92 15.89
C THR A 21 49.99 -0.98 15.84
N ALA A 22 50.11 0.24 16.38
CA ALA A 22 49.03 1.24 16.28
C ALA A 22 48.77 1.66 14.82
N TYR A 23 49.83 1.89 14.04
CA TYR A 23 49.71 2.21 12.61
C TYR A 23 49.04 1.08 11.82
N THR A 24 49.46 -0.17 12.03
CA THR A 24 48.87 -1.33 11.34
C THR A 24 47.42 -1.60 11.76
N MET A 25 47.04 -1.36 13.02
CA MET A 25 45.65 -1.45 13.47
C MET A 25 44.76 -0.37 12.85
N VAL A 26 45.24 0.88 12.77
CA VAL A 26 44.49 1.98 12.15
C VAL A 26 44.36 1.77 10.64
N ASP A 27 45.42 1.33 9.96
CA ASP A 27 45.38 1.03 8.53
C ASP A 27 44.44 -0.16 8.23
N ALA A 28 44.49 -1.23 9.04
CA ALA A 28 43.56 -2.35 8.92
C ALA A 28 42.10 -1.92 9.15
N SER A 29 41.83 -1.11 10.17
CA SER A 29 40.49 -0.57 10.45
C SER A 29 39.96 0.30 9.30
N ASN A 30 40.81 1.16 8.74
CA ASN A 30 40.47 1.99 7.59
C ASN A 30 40.17 1.14 6.35
N ARG A 31 40.97 0.10 6.07
CA ARG A 31 40.73 -0.82 4.96
C ARG A 31 39.42 -1.60 5.12
N VAL A 32 39.10 -2.07 6.32
CA VAL A 32 37.81 -2.74 6.60
C VAL A 32 36.64 -1.77 6.41
N SER A 33 36.75 -0.54 6.92
CA SER A 33 35.71 0.48 6.73
C SER A 33 35.52 0.86 5.25
N GLN A 34 36.61 0.96 4.49
CA GLN A 34 36.55 1.20 3.04
C GLN A 34 35.93 0.01 2.29
N ALA A 35 36.27 -1.22 2.65
CA ALA A 35 35.68 -2.42 2.07
C ALA A 35 34.16 -2.48 2.32
N GLN A 36 33.72 -2.23 3.56
CA GLN A 36 32.29 -2.25 3.93
C GLN A 36 31.50 -1.16 3.21
N ARG A 37 32.02 0.07 3.14
CA ARG A 37 31.39 1.17 2.38
C ARG A 37 31.32 0.84 0.90
N SER A 38 32.37 0.23 0.35
CA SER A 38 32.38 -0.18 -1.06
C SER A 38 31.36 -1.29 -1.32
N ALA A 39 31.23 -2.27 -0.43
CA ALA A 39 30.23 -3.33 -0.55
C ALA A 39 28.80 -2.76 -0.55
N ALA A 40 28.49 -1.87 0.39
CA ALA A 40 27.19 -1.22 0.46
C ALA A 40 26.86 -0.44 -0.83
N GLU A 41 27.84 0.30 -1.37
CA GLU A 41 27.65 1.04 -2.62
C GLU A 41 27.50 0.11 -3.83
N MET A 42 28.27 -0.98 -3.94
CA MET A 42 28.09 -1.97 -5.01
C MET A 42 26.70 -2.61 -4.99
N HIS A 43 26.17 -2.95 -3.81
CA HIS A 43 24.81 -3.48 -3.68
C HIS A 43 23.75 -2.45 -4.10
N ARG A 44 23.94 -1.18 -3.73
CA ARG A 44 23.07 -0.09 -4.17
C ARG A 44 23.10 0.08 -5.69
N LEU A 45 24.27 0.03 -6.31
CA LEU A 45 24.43 0.13 -7.76
C LEU A 45 23.80 -1.07 -8.48
N ALA A 46 23.97 -2.28 -7.95
CA ALA A 46 23.34 -3.48 -8.48
C ALA A 46 21.81 -3.37 -8.46
N ALA A 47 21.23 -2.93 -7.34
CA ALA A 47 19.79 -2.70 -7.21
C ALA A 47 19.26 -1.62 -8.16
N LEU A 48 20.03 -0.56 -8.43
CA LEU A 48 19.66 0.48 -9.39
C LEU A 48 19.65 -0.03 -10.84
N VAL A 49 20.64 -0.84 -11.20
CA VAL A 49 20.69 -1.49 -12.52
C VAL A 49 19.50 -2.43 -12.67
N GLU A 50 19.21 -3.22 -11.64
CA GLU A 50 18.09 -4.17 -11.63
C GLU A 50 16.73 -3.47 -11.76
N ALA A 51 16.51 -2.38 -11.01
CA ALA A 51 15.29 -1.59 -11.09
C ALA A 51 15.04 -0.96 -12.47
N ASN A 52 16.09 -0.86 -13.29
CA ASN A 52 16.04 -0.24 -14.62
C ASN A 52 16.08 -1.25 -15.76
N LEU A 53 16.01 -2.57 -15.52
CA LEU A 53 15.92 -3.57 -16.60
C LEU A 53 14.68 -3.32 -17.48
N ARG A 54 14.81 -3.53 -18.81
CA ARG A 54 13.72 -3.29 -19.78
C ARG A 54 13.58 -4.43 -20.78
N THR A 55 12.34 -4.77 -21.16
CA THR A 55 12.08 -5.66 -22.30
C THR A 55 12.16 -4.85 -23.60
N LEU A 56 13.14 -5.14 -24.44
CA LEU A 56 13.35 -4.41 -25.71
C LEU A 56 12.57 -5.00 -26.87
N ASP A 57 12.29 -6.30 -26.83
CA ASP A 57 11.47 -6.99 -27.83
C ASP A 57 10.26 -7.67 -27.17
N ASN A 58 9.35 -8.20 -27.98
CA ASN A 58 8.13 -8.88 -27.54
C ASN A 58 8.37 -10.27 -26.92
N ASP A 59 9.63 -10.69 -26.75
CA ASP A 59 10.01 -11.99 -26.18
C ASP A 59 10.01 -12.00 -24.65
N GLY A 60 9.79 -10.84 -24.00
CA GLY A 60 9.74 -10.72 -22.54
C GLY A 60 11.12 -10.76 -21.87
N VAL A 61 12.21 -10.71 -22.63
CA VAL A 61 13.57 -10.80 -22.09
C VAL A 61 14.03 -9.45 -21.54
N ALA A 62 14.31 -9.41 -20.23
CA ALA A 62 14.81 -8.22 -19.55
C ALA A 62 16.27 -7.91 -19.93
N SER A 63 16.48 -6.73 -20.49
CA SER A 63 17.75 -6.21 -21.01
C SER A 63 18.33 -5.15 -20.06
N PRO A 64 19.61 -5.25 -19.69
CA PRO A 64 20.25 -4.27 -18.82
C PRO A 64 20.57 -2.95 -19.53
N PRO A 65 20.72 -1.84 -18.77
CA PRO A 65 21.29 -0.59 -19.26
C PRO A 65 22.60 -0.78 -20.01
N ALA A 66 22.82 -0.04 -21.10
CA ALA A 66 24.04 -0.13 -21.89
C ALA A 66 25.23 0.53 -21.17
N PRO A 67 26.41 -0.13 -21.09
CA PRO A 67 27.59 0.50 -20.51
C PRO A 67 28.03 1.73 -21.31
N GLU A 68 28.61 2.71 -20.64
CA GLU A 68 29.35 3.79 -21.29
C GLU A 68 30.80 3.36 -21.52
N ASP A 69 31.37 3.77 -22.66
CA ASP A 69 32.80 3.60 -22.93
C ASP A 69 33.63 4.22 -21.81
N PRO A 70 34.68 3.54 -21.33
CA PRO A 70 35.51 4.07 -20.26
C PRO A 70 36.08 5.43 -20.68
N PRO A 71 36.18 6.41 -19.74
CA PRO A 71 36.72 7.71 -20.08
C PRO A 71 38.13 7.56 -20.66
N VAL A 72 38.37 8.18 -21.82
CA VAL A 72 39.67 8.24 -22.47
C VAL A 72 40.68 8.79 -21.46
N GLN A 73 41.61 7.93 -21.01
CA GLN A 73 42.70 8.41 -20.16
C GLN A 73 43.51 9.44 -20.96
N PRO A 74 43.79 10.63 -20.40
CA PRO A 74 44.66 11.58 -21.07
C PRO A 74 46.03 10.93 -21.28
N ALA A 75 46.50 10.97 -22.52
CA ALA A 75 47.75 10.34 -22.96
C ALA A 75 48.94 10.77 -22.09
N GLY A 76 49.33 9.92 -21.14
CA GLY A 76 50.44 10.14 -20.24
C GLY A 76 51.37 8.94 -20.22
N ARG A 77 52.34 8.93 -21.15
CA ARG A 77 53.56 8.09 -21.17
C ARG A 77 53.38 6.58 -20.97
N GLN A 78 52.89 5.89 -22.00
CA GLN A 78 53.32 4.50 -22.23
C GLN A 78 54.65 4.54 -22.99
N ALA A 79 55.72 4.15 -22.30
CA ALA A 79 56.98 3.82 -22.93
C ALA A 79 56.78 2.58 -23.82
N ALA A 80 57.07 2.74 -25.11
CA ALA A 80 57.06 1.66 -26.07
C ALA A 80 58.05 0.55 -25.67
N LYS A 81 57.54 -0.67 -25.56
CA LYS A 81 58.32 -1.88 -25.86
C LYS A 81 57.47 -2.83 -26.68
N THR A 82 57.71 -2.74 -27.98
CA THR A 82 57.45 -3.77 -28.99
C THR A 82 58.19 -5.04 -28.60
N GLN A 83 57.51 -6.18 -28.52
CA GLN A 83 58.17 -7.47 -28.75
C GLN A 83 57.18 -8.47 -29.35
N ALA A 84 57.47 -8.81 -30.60
CA ALA A 84 56.87 -9.91 -31.33
C ALA A 84 57.35 -11.25 -30.75
N SER A 85 56.45 -12.23 -30.67
CA SER A 85 56.83 -13.63 -30.79
C SER A 85 55.70 -14.45 -31.43
N ASN A 86 56.08 -15.16 -32.49
CA ASN A 86 55.32 -16.20 -33.16
C ASN A 86 55.10 -17.39 -32.22
N THR A 87 53.85 -17.78 -31.97
CA THR A 87 53.53 -19.19 -31.69
C THR A 87 52.12 -19.56 -32.14
N LYS A 88 52.05 -20.73 -32.75
CA LYS A 88 50.93 -21.42 -33.41
C LYS A 88 49.83 -21.82 -32.40
N ALA A 89 48.56 -21.71 -32.81
CA ALA A 89 47.32 -21.86 -32.01
C ALA A 89 47.11 -23.24 -31.32
N PRO A 90 46.18 -23.32 -30.35
CA PRO A 90 44.83 -23.72 -30.75
C PRO A 90 43.73 -22.71 -30.36
N ALA A 91 42.59 -22.87 -31.00
CA ALA A 91 41.47 -21.93 -31.09
C ALA A 91 40.68 -21.72 -29.78
N LYS A 92 39.98 -20.57 -29.76
CA LYS A 92 38.90 -20.14 -28.87
C LYS A 92 39.34 -19.46 -27.55
N ALA A 93 40.06 -18.34 -27.68
CA ALA A 93 39.95 -17.28 -26.67
C ALA A 93 38.55 -16.65 -26.83
N GLU A 94 37.67 -16.97 -25.90
CA GLU A 94 36.42 -16.23 -25.68
C GLU A 94 36.79 -14.75 -25.55
N ALA A 95 36.20 -13.88 -26.36
CA ALA A 95 36.58 -12.47 -26.44
C ALA A 95 36.48 -11.84 -25.04
N ALA A 96 37.63 -11.49 -24.45
CA ALA A 96 37.68 -10.80 -23.16
C ALA A 96 36.91 -9.48 -23.28
N GLN A 97 35.83 -9.33 -22.49
CA GLN A 97 35.02 -8.14 -22.47
C GLN A 97 35.53 -7.22 -21.34
N PRO A 98 36.12 -6.06 -21.66
CA PRO A 98 36.53 -5.13 -20.62
C PRO A 98 35.30 -4.60 -19.87
N ALA A 99 35.44 -4.42 -18.55
CA ALA A 99 34.40 -3.79 -17.75
C ALA A 99 34.18 -2.34 -18.23
N GLY A 100 32.95 -2.03 -18.65
CA GLY A 100 32.54 -0.68 -19.01
C GLY A 100 32.27 0.17 -17.77
N THR A 101 31.90 1.43 -17.97
CA THR A 101 31.39 2.26 -16.87
C THR A 101 29.87 2.21 -16.82
N LEU A 102 29.31 2.38 -15.61
CA LEU A 102 27.87 2.55 -15.46
C LEU A 102 27.40 3.79 -16.25
N PRO A 103 26.20 3.75 -16.87
CA PRO A 103 25.66 4.91 -17.54
C PRO A 103 25.56 6.11 -16.58
N ARG A 104 25.99 7.30 -17.02
CA ARG A 104 25.93 8.54 -16.23
C ARG A 104 24.51 8.90 -15.80
N TRP A 105 23.53 8.53 -16.61
CA TRP A 105 22.11 8.75 -16.29
C TRP A 105 21.61 7.86 -15.16
N LEU A 106 22.27 6.72 -14.89
CA LEU A 106 21.99 5.91 -13.69
C LEU A 106 22.65 6.53 -12.47
N LEU A 107 23.94 6.86 -12.59
CA LEU A 107 24.65 7.54 -11.52
C LEU A 107 25.92 8.23 -12.05
N PRO A 108 26.01 9.56 -12.01
CA PRO A 108 27.18 10.27 -12.50
C PRO A 108 28.33 10.21 -11.50
N GLY A 109 29.49 9.70 -11.94
CA GLY A 109 30.76 9.88 -11.23
C GLY A 109 30.97 9.01 -9.99
N THR A 110 30.28 7.88 -9.86
CA THR A 110 30.44 6.96 -8.72
C THR A 110 31.85 6.39 -8.65
N ARG A 111 32.45 6.49 -7.46
CA ARG A 111 33.80 6.00 -7.18
C ARG A 111 33.82 5.23 -5.88
N THR A 112 34.78 4.32 -5.77
CA THR A 112 35.09 3.62 -4.53
C THR A 112 35.57 4.60 -3.46
N PRO A 113 35.53 4.22 -2.17
CA PRO A 113 36.08 5.04 -1.09
C PRO A 113 37.57 5.43 -1.24
N TRP A 114 38.32 4.73 -2.09
CA TRP A 114 39.72 5.02 -2.44
C TRP A 114 39.87 5.68 -3.82
N GLY A 115 38.78 6.19 -4.42
CA GLY A 115 38.81 7.07 -5.59
C GLY A 115 38.85 6.39 -6.97
N ALA A 116 38.81 5.05 -7.02
CA ALA A 116 38.74 4.31 -8.29
C ALA A 116 37.29 4.24 -8.81
N VAL A 117 37.08 4.01 -10.10
CA VAL A 117 35.74 3.91 -10.70
C VAL A 117 35.18 2.50 -10.48
N TYR A 118 33.87 2.36 -10.28
CA TYR A 118 33.20 1.06 -10.33
C TYR A 118 33.06 0.59 -11.79
N GLY A 119 33.44 -0.65 -12.06
CA GLY A 119 33.25 -1.28 -13.36
C GLY A 119 31.88 -1.93 -13.49
N TYR A 120 31.47 -2.12 -14.74
CA TYR A 120 30.18 -2.67 -15.10
C TYR A 120 30.34 -3.73 -16.20
N CYS A 121 30.04 -4.97 -15.84
CA CYS A 121 30.05 -6.12 -16.74
C CYS A 121 28.62 -6.44 -17.18
N VAL A 122 28.36 -6.46 -18.48
CA VAL A 122 27.05 -6.81 -19.04
C VAL A 122 27.13 -8.09 -19.85
N PHE A 123 26.17 -8.98 -19.66
CA PHE A 123 26.11 -10.28 -20.33
C PHE A 123 24.85 -10.42 -21.20
N ALA A 124 24.88 -11.40 -22.10
CA ALA A 124 23.77 -11.71 -23.00
C ALA A 124 22.45 -11.90 -22.22
N PRO A 125 21.38 -11.16 -22.55
CA PRO A 125 20.05 -11.29 -21.92
C PRO A 125 19.35 -12.63 -22.22
N SER A 126 19.83 -13.42 -23.16
CA SER A 126 19.41 -14.80 -23.40
C SER A 126 20.48 -15.48 -24.26
N ALA A 127 20.44 -16.81 -24.39
CA ALA A 127 21.37 -17.54 -25.25
C ALA A 127 21.26 -17.08 -26.72
N ASP A 128 20.03 -16.79 -27.18
CA ASP A 128 19.76 -16.34 -28.55
C ASP A 128 20.23 -14.90 -28.82
N ARG A 129 20.52 -14.14 -27.75
CA ARG A 129 21.08 -12.78 -27.81
C ARG A 129 22.58 -12.74 -27.47
N ALA A 130 23.25 -13.90 -27.49
CA ALA A 130 24.69 -13.96 -27.35
C ALA A 130 25.37 -13.45 -28.62
N ALA A 131 26.28 -12.49 -28.46
CA ALA A 131 27.06 -11.91 -29.54
C ALA A 131 28.51 -11.71 -29.10
N ALA A 132 29.45 -11.65 -30.05
CA ALA A 132 30.86 -11.43 -29.73
C ALA A 132 31.14 -10.04 -29.10
N GLN A 133 30.21 -9.09 -29.27
CA GLN A 133 30.33 -7.71 -28.78
C GLN A 133 28.98 -7.22 -28.27
N THR A 134 29.01 -6.27 -27.33
CA THR A 134 27.82 -5.59 -26.83
C THR A 134 27.20 -4.75 -27.95
N ARG A 135 25.93 -5.02 -28.25
CA ARG A 135 25.09 -4.22 -29.15
C ARG A 135 24.00 -3.58 -28.33
N THR A 136 23.72 -2.32 -28.60
CA THR A 136 22.75 -1.52 -27.85
C THR A 136 21.56 -1.16 -28.70
N ALA A 137 20.40 -0.98 -28.07
CA ALA A 137 19.20 -0.43 -28.68
C ALA A 137 18.67 0.72 -27.82
N ALA A 138 18.07 1.71 -28.47
CA ALA A 138 17.42 2.82 -27.79
C ALA A 138 16.02 2.40 -27.29
N TRP A 139 15.68 2.84 -26.08
CA TRP A 139 14.34 2.70 -25.53
C TRP A 139 13.75 4.08 -25.19
N PRO A 140 12.48 4.36 -25.56
CA PRO A 140 11.63 3.53 -26.41
C PRO A 140 12.14 3.47 -27.86
N ALA A 141 11.74 2.42 -28.60
CA ALA A 141 12.14 2.23 -29.99
C ALA A 141 11.70 3.45 -30.84
N GLY A 142 12.62 4.01 -31.63
CA GLY A 142 12.36 5.18 -32.47
C GLY A 142 12.57 6.55 -31.81
N ALA A 143 13.09 6.61 -30.58
CA ALA A 143 13.43 7.87 -29.92
C ALA A 143 14.56 8.62 -30.66
N ALA A 144 14.24 9.75 -31.29
CA ALA A 144 15.16 10.50 -32.16
C ALA A 144 16.19 11.40 -31.42
N SER A 145 16.03 11.62 -30.11
CA SER A 145 17.03 12.26 -29.23
C SER A 145 16.53 12.19 -27.78
N GLY A 146 17.25 11.48 -26.89
CA GLY A 146 16.88 11.32 -25.48
C GLY A 146 16.49 9.90 -25.04
N GLY A 147 16.44 8.94 -25.97
CA GLY A 147 16.26 7.52 -25.64
C GLY A 147 17.43 6.98 -24.83
N ARG A 148 17.14 6.13 -23.84
CA ARG A 148 18.18 5.46 -23.04
C ARG A 148 18.66 4.22 -23.79
N ALA A 149 19.96 4.00 -23.81
CA ALA A 149 20.55 2.82 -24.43
C ALA A 149 20.48 1.62 -23.48
N TYR A 150 20.07 0.48 -24.03
CA TYR A 150 19.96 -0.81 -23.35
C TYR A 150 20.65 -1.89 -24.18
N VAL A 151 21.09 -2.97 -23.54
CA VAL A 151 21.81 -4.07 -24.18
C VAL A 151 20.85 -4.96 -24.98
N ALA A 152 20.96 -4.91 -26.30
CA ALA A 152 20.20 -5.79 -27.19
C ALA A 152 20.85 -7.16 -27.34
N ALA A 153 22.19 -7.21 -27.41
CA ALA A 153 22.98 -8.42 -27.45
C ALA A 153 24.34 -8.19 -26.76
N ALA A 154 24.93 -9.22 -26.17
CA ALA A 154 26.24 -9.11 -25.50
C ALA A 154 26.93 -10.47 -25.46
N PRO A 155 28.22 -10.53 -25.09
CA PRO A 155 28.90 -11.80 -24.81
C PRO A 155 28.13 -12.66 -23.81
N ALA A 156 28.13 -13.97 -24.03
CA ALA A 156 27.51 -14.90 -23.12
C ALA A 156 28.16 -14.79 -21.73
N ALA A 157 27.35 -14.88 -20.68
CA ALA A 157 27.91 -15.02 -19.34
C ALA A 157 28.68 -16.35 -19.25
N PRO A 158 29.79 -16.39 -18.47
CA PRO A 158 30.39 -17.65 -18.04
C PRO A 158 29.31 -18.64 -17.58
N ALA A 159 29.47 -19.93 -17.92
CA ALA A 159 28.41 -20.92 -17.78
C ALA A 159 27.79 -20.99 -16.35
N GLU A 160 28.59 -20.76 -15.32
CA GLU A 160 28.13 -20.72 -13.93
C GLU A 160 27.24 -19.50 -13.62
N LEU A 161 27.63 -18.33 -14.13
CA LEU A 161 26.85 -17.09 -14.00
C LEU A 161 25.56 -17.14 -14.81
N ALA A 162 25.62 -17.75 -16.01
CA ALA A 162 24.44 -17.99 -16.83
C ALA A 162 23.42 -18.89 -16.11
N ARG A 163 23.88 -19.97 -15.45
CA ARG A 163 23.01 -20.84 -14.62
C ARG A 163 22.40 -20.11 -13.43
N ALA A 164 23.14 -19.16 -12.83
CA ALA A 164 22.65 -18.33 -11.74
C ALA A 164 21.74 -17.17 -12.20
N GLY A 165 21.45 -17.04 -13.50
CA GLY A 165 20.56 -16.02 -14.04
C GLY A 165 21.14 -14.60 -13.96
N VAL A 166 22.47 -14.46 -13.91
CA VAL A 166 23.16 -13.16 -13.86
C VAL A 166 23.12 -12.49 -15.23
N VAL A 167 22.67 -11.24 -15.29
CA VAL A 167 22.64 -10.40 -16.51
C VAL A 167 23.68 -9.31 -16.52
N ALA A 168 24.12 -8.87 -15.34
CA ALA A 168 25.20 -7.92 -15.22
C ALA A 168 25.93 -8.12 -13.89
N ALA A 169 27.09 -7.49 -13.73
CA ALA A 169 27.80 -7.44 -12.46
C ALA A 169 28.41 -6.05 -12.26
N ILE A 170 28.36 -5.57 -11.02
CA ILE A 170 29.14 -4.41 -10.58
C ILE A 170 30.46 -4.94 -10.05
N VAL A 171 31.58 -4.42 -10.56
CA VAL A 171 32.92 -4.80 -10.12
C VAL A 171 33.66 -3.62 -9.53
N ALA A 172 34.47 -3.88 -8.51
CA ALA A 172 35.36 -2.91 -7.90
C ALA A 172 36.80 -3.42 -7.95
N PRO A 173 37.78 -2.54 -8.20
CA PRO A 173 39.19 -2.89 -8.09
C PRO A 173 39.56 -3.20 -6.64
N ALA A 174 40.70 -3.84 -6.39
CA ALA A 174 41.20 -3.99 -5.03
C ALA A 174 41.52 -2.63 -4.38
N ILE A 175 41.48 -2.55 -3.04
CA ILE A 175 41.81 -1.33 -2.30
C ILE A 175 43.23 -0.88 -2.67
N GLY A 176 43.36 0.38 -3.11
CA GLY A 176 44.63 0.94 -3.57
C GLY A 176 44.97 0.68 -5.04
N SER A 177 44.11 -0.04 -5.78
CA SER A 177 44.23 -0.26 -7.22
C SER A 177 43.17 0.51 -8.01
N THR A 178 43.49 0.81 -9.26
CA THR A 178 42.56 1.36 -10.27
C THR A 178 42.26 0.35 -11.38
N ALA A 179 42.89 -0.83 -11.37
CA ALA A 179 42.70 -1.88 -12.36
C ALA A 179 41.39 -2.63 -12.11
N LEU A 180 40.45 -2.53 -13.04
CA LEU A 180 39.16 -3.20 -12.97
C LEU A 180 39.31 -4.71 -13.23
N PRO A 181 38.53 -5.56 -12.53
CA PRO A 181 38.46 -6.99 -12.84
C PRO A 181 37.91 -7.22 -14.25
N ASP A 182 38.46 -8.19 -14.96
CA ASP A 182 37.94 -8.62 -16.26
C ASP A 182 36.63 -9.38 -16.08
N CYS A 183 35.62 -9.04 -16.88
CA CYS A 183 34.31 -9.69 -16.85
C CYS A 183 34.38 -11.19 -17.17
N ALA A 184 35.38 -11.63 -17.93
CA ALA A 184 35.62 -13.04 -18.22
C ALA A 184 36.15 -13.84 -17.02
N THR A 185 36.74 -13.17 -16.02
CA THR A 185 37.34 -13.80 -14.84
C THR A 185 36.37 -13.95 -13.67
N LEU A 186 35.12 -13.51 -13.84
CA LEU A 186 34.08 -13.61 -12.82
C LEU A 186 33.57 -15.05 -12.73
N SER A 187 33.52 -15.58 -11.51
CA SER A 187 33.01 -16.93 -11.21
C SER A 187 31.86 -16.87 -10.20
N PHE A 188 31.11 -17.96 -10.05
CA PHE A 188 30.04 -18.06 -9.07
C PHE A 188 30.40 -19.12 -8.03
N LYS A 189 30.62 -18.70 -6.78
CA LYS A 189 31.04 -19.57 -5.69
C LYS A 189 30.22 -19.30 -4.43
N ASP A 190 29.76 -20.36 -3.77
CA ASP A 190 29.02 -20.28 -2.50
C ASP A 190 27.80 -19.35 -2.54
N GLY A 191 27.10 -19.29 -3.68
CA GLY A 191 25.92 -18.44 -3.87
C GLY A 191 26.24 -16.97 -4.15
N GLN A 192 27.51 -16.60 -4.32
CA GLN A 192 27.94 -15.23 -4.60
C GLN A 192 28.84 -15.18 -5.84
N ILE A 193 28.89 -14.01 -6.49
CA ILE A 193 29.86 -13.77 -7.55
C ILE A 193 31.22 -13.45 -6.93
N ALA A 194 32.27 -14.06 -7.46
CA ALA A 194 33.64 -13.85 -7.03
C ALA A 194 34.49 -13.31 -8.21
N ALA A 195 35.38 -12.40 -7.90
CA ALA A 195 36.43 -11.91 -8.80
C ALA A 195 37.79 -12.39 -8.29
N ALA A 196 38.71 -12.72 -9.19
CA ALA A 196 40.07 -13.14 -8.82
C ALA A 196 40.83 -12.01 -8.10
N GLU A 197 40.58 -10.77 -8.49
CA GLU A 197 41.08 -9.56 -7.83
C GLU A 197 39.91 -8.59 -7.60
N GLY A 198 39.90 -7.90 -6.46
CA GLY A 198 38.86 -6.91 -6.14
C GLY A 198 37.57 -7.51 -5.56
N SER A 199 36.43 -6.99 -5.99
CA SER A 199 35.11 -7.44 -5.51
C SER A 199 34.07 -7.34 -6.62
N ALA A 200 33.06 -8.20 -6.56
CA ALA A 200 31.97 -8.22 -7.54
C ALA A 200 30.63 -8.42 -6.83
N VAL A 201 29.56 -7.82 -7.39
CA VAL A 201 28.18 -8.03 -6.98
C VAL A 201 27.34 -8.31 -8.23
N ALA A 202 26.55 -9.38 -8.18
CA ALA A 202 25.74 -9.83 -9.31
C ALA A 202 24.44 -9.03 -9.42
N VAL A 203 24.01 -8.81 -10.65
CA VAL A 203 22.66 -8.33 -11.02
C VAL A 203 21.97 -9.49 -11.73
N THR A 204 20.92 -10.03 -11.13
CA THR A 204 20.20 -11.19 -11.67
C THR A 204 18.92 -10.77 -12.39
N ARG A 205 18.40 -11.62 -13.27
CA ARG A 205 17.08 -11.46 -13.91
C ARG A 205 15.95 -11.75 -12.91
N GLY A 206 15.89 -11.03 -11.80
CA GLY A 206 14.73 -11.04 -10.89
C GLY A 206 14.23 -12.41 -10.42
N ALA A 207 15.06 -13.46 -10.46
CA ALA A 207 14.71 -14.80 -10.05
C ALA A 207 15.77 -15.38 -9.12
N SER A 208 15.98 -14.74 -7.97
CA SER A 208 16.46 -15.44 -6.79
C SER A 208 15.62 -15.00 -5.61
N ALA A 209 15.25 -15.96 -4.77
CA ALA A 209 14.32 -15.82 -3.66
C ALA A 209 14.67 -14.69 -2.67
N ASP A 210 15.89 -14.14 -2.74
CA ASP A 210 16.39 -13.07 -1.89
C ASP A 210 15.91 -11.67 -2.30
N LEU A 211 15.61 -11.40 -3.57
CA LEU A 211 14.96 -10.14 -3.98
C LEU A 211 13.45 -10.18 -3.77
N ALA A 212 12.83 -11.36 -3.93
CA ALA A 212 11.48 -11.59 -3.44
C ALA A 212 11.43 -11.59 -1.89
N ALA A 213 12.56 -11.66 -1.18
CA ALA A 213 12.63 -11.47 0.27
C ALA A 213 12.96 -10.01 0.65
N LEU A 214 13.79 -9.30 -0.11
CA LEU A 214 14.14 -7.88 0.10
C LEU A 214 13.03 -6.93 -0.38
N ALA A 215 12.48 -7.12 -1.57
CA ALA A 215 11.30 -6.37 -2.04
C ALA A 215 10.08 -6.70 -1.18
N ALA A 216 9.88 -7.97 -0.80
CA ALA A 216 8.81 -8.35 0.12
C ALA A 216 9.07 -8.00 1.59
N SER A 217 10.20 -7.34 1.93
CA SER A 217 10.40 -6.69 3.23
C SER A 217 10.44 -5.16 3.14
N ALA A 218 10.50 -4.60 1.93
CA ALA A 218 10.58 -3.17 1.71
C ALA A 218 9.20 -2.50 1.68
N THR A 219 9.13 -1.30 2.27
CA THR A 219 8.04 -0.36 2.03
C THR A 219 8.40 0.50 0.81
N VAL A 220 7.60 0.42 -0.25
CA VAL A 220 7.81 1.17 -1.49
C VAL A 220 6.84 2.34 -1.54
N THR A 221 7.34 3.57 -1.69
CA THR A 221 6.48 4.75 -1.94
C THR A 221 6.56 5.16 -3.40
N ARG A 222 5.41 5.46 -4.01
CA ARG A 222 5.29 6.04 -5.35
C ARG A 222 4.37 7.25 -5.35
N TYR A 223 4.75 8.27 -6.11
CA TYR A 223 3.93 9.44 -6.39
C TYR A 223 3.16 9.21 -7.68
N VAL A 224 1.86 9.46 -7.63
CA VAL A 224 0.91 9.11 -8.69
C VAL A 224 0.13 10.34 -9.10
N ALA A 225 0.08 10.61 -10.40
CA ALA A 225 -0.69 11.71 -10.98
C ALA A 225 -1.73 11.17 -11.98
N PRO A 226 -2.78 11.95 -12.30
CA PRO A 226 -3.71 11.61 -13.39
C PRO A 226 -2.97 11.29 -14.69
N ALA A 227 -3.53 10.41 -15.53
CA ALA A 227 -2.83 9.87 -16.70
C ALA A 227 -2.26 10.94 -17.67
N ALA A 228 -2.89 12.11 -17.76
CA ALA A 228 -2.39 13.23 -18.57
C ALA A 228 -1.09 13.87 -18.04
N LEU A 229 -0.74 13.62 -16.78
CA LEU A 229 0.40 14.20 -16.06
C LEU A 229 1.36 13.14 -15.52
N GLY A 230 1.04 11.85 -15.67
CA GLY A 230 1.78 10.74 -15.07
C GLY A 230 2.36 9.79 -16.10
N ASP A 231 3.58 10.03 -16.57
CA ASP A 231 4.29 9.16 -17.52
C ASP A 231 5.73 8.83 -17.07
N ALA A 232 6.10 9.20 -15.85
CA ALA A 232 7.45 9.07 -15.30
C ALA A 232 7.60 7.90 -14.29
N SER A 233 8.69 7.90 -13.50
CA SER A 233 9.08 6.79 -12.62
C SER A 233 8.29 6.68 -11.30
N GLY A 234 7.59 7.74 -10.90
CA GLY A 234 6.85 7.82 -9.65
C GLY A 234 7.73 7.94 -8.41
N THR A 235 9.03 8.26 -8.53
CA THR A 235 9.97 8.34 -7.40
C THR A 235 9.88 9.66 -6.63
N THR A 236 9.45 10.73 -7.29
CA THR A 236 9.28 12.06 -6.72
C THR A 236 7.91 12.63 -7.13
N PRO A 237 7.38 13.66 -6.42
CA PRO A 237 6.14 14.32 -6.84
C PRO A 237 6.24 14.97 -8.23
N ALA A 238 7.42 15.48 -8.61
CA ALA A 238 7.65 16.09 -9.92
C ALA A 238 7.71 15.06 -11.05
N ASP A 239 8.10 13.83 -10.72
CA ASP A 239 8.21 12.69 -11.64
C ASP A 239 7.11 11.66 -11.37
N ALA A 240 5.88 12.12 -11.16
CA ALA A 240 4.76 11.24 -10.83
C ALA A 240 4.45 10.26 -11.98
N MET A 241 4.00 9.06 -11.63
CA MET A 241 3.59 8.04 -12.60
C MET A 241 2.06 7.94 -12.69
N ALA A 242 1.50 7.40 -13.77
CA ALA A 242 0.07 7.09 -13.82
C ALA A 242 -0.30 5.99 -12.82
N LEU A 243 -1.54 6.03 -12.31
CA LEU A 243 -2.07 5.02 -11.38
C LEU A 243 -2.01 3.60 -11.98
N THR A 244 -2.29 3.46 -13.27
CA THR A 244 -2.22 2.18 -13.99
C THR A 244 -0.81 1.59 -13.96
N ALA A 245 0.21 2.42 -14.20
CA ALA A 245 1.61 2.02 -14.13
C ALA A 245 2.01 1.65 -12.70
N ALA A 246 1.54 2.41 -11.70
CA ALA A 246 1.81 2.13 -10.29
C ALA A 246 1.20 0.79 -9.83
N LEU A 247 -0.04 0.50 -10.22
CA LEU A 247 -0.73 -0.76 -9.91
C LEU A 247 -0.10 -1.95 -10.65
N GLY A 248 0.33 -1.77 -11.89
CA GLY A 248 1.11 -2.77 -12.62
C GLY A 248 2.45 -3.04 -11.95
N HIS A 249 3.14 -1.99 -11.47
CA HIS A 249 4.38 -2.13 -10.71
C HIS A 249 4.17 -2.86 -9.38
N TRP A 250 3.07 -2.57 -8.68
CA TRP A 250 2.67 -3.28 -7.46
C TRP A 250 2.47 -4.78 -7.71
N GLN A 251 1.71 -5.14 -8.75
CA GLN A 251 1.47 -6.54 -9.13
C GLN A 251 2.77 -7.26 -9.50
N ALA A 252 3.67 -6.59 -10.22
CA ALA A 252 4.92 -7.18 -10.66
C ALA A 252 5.95 -7.37 -9.54
N THR A 253 6.06 -6.40 -8.61
CA THR A 253 7.12 -6.41 -7.58
C THR A 253 6.69 -6.95 -6.22
N ARG A 254 5.37 -6.99 -5.94
CA ARG A 254 4.75 -7.51 -4.70
C ARG A 254 5.51 -7.13 -3.42
N PRO A 255 5.73 -5.82 -3.15
CA PRO A 255 6.41 -5.40 -1.93
C PRO A 255 5.53 -5.65 -0.68
N ALA A 256 6.16 -5.80 0.49
CA ALA A 256 5.44 -5.98 1.76
C ALA A 256 4.42 -4.87 2.00
N THR A 257 4.80 -3.63 1.69
CA THR A 257 3.89 -2.48 1.70
C THR A 257 4.19 -1.57 0.53
N MET A 258 3.16 -1.19 -0.22
CA MET A 258 3.25 -0.14 -1.23
C MET A 258 2.37 1.04 -0.87
N VAL A 259 2.95 2.24 -0.82
CA VAL A 259 2.26 3.50 -0.58
C VAL A 259 2.18 4.29 -1.89
N LEU A 260 0.97 4.43 -2.42
CA LEU A 260 0.66 5.26 -3.58
C LEU A 260 0.15 6.61 -3.08
N ARG A 261 0.96 7.65 -3.25
CA ARG A 261 0.63 9.05 -2.94
C ARG A 261 -0.02 9.68 -4.17
N LEU A 262 -1.33 9.83 -4.12
CA LEU A 262 -2.17 10.30 -5.22
C LEU A 262 -2.24 11.84 -5.19
N ALA A 263 -1.78 12.48 -6.24
CA ALA A 263 -2.01 13.89 -6.50
C ALA A 263 -3.50 14.15 -6.83
N PRO A 264 -4.01 15.36 -6.57
CA PRO A 264 -5.39 15.75 -6.90
C PRO A 264 -5.74 15.49 -8.36
N GLY A 265 -7.00 15.11 -8.58
CA GLY A 265 -7.54 14.86 -9.91
C GLY A 265 -8.22 13.50 -10.02
N ARG A 266 -8.77 13.25 -11.21
CA ARG A 266 -9.45 12.01 -11.59
C ARG A 266 -8.42 11.02 -12.15
N HIS A 267 -8.28 9.87 -11.52
CA HIS A 267 -7.41 8.77 -11.92
C HIS A 267 -8.28 7.64 -12.47
N GLU A 268 -8.15 7.36 -13.77
CA GLU A 268 -8.91 6.31 -14.42
C GLU A 268 -8.15 4.98 -14.41
N ILE A 269 -8.83 3.92 -13.97
CA ILE A 269 -8.34 2.55 -13.96
C ILE A 269 -9.08 1.80 -15.07
N PRO A 270 -8.38 1.25 -16.08
CA PRO A 270 -9.00 0.43 -17.10
C PRO A 270 -9.70 -0.79 -16.51
N ALA A 271 -10.89 -1.13 -17.00
CA ALA A 271 -11.66 -2.30 -16.59
C ALA A 271 -10.83 -3.60 -16.56
N ALA A 272 -9.99 -3.82 -17.57
CA ALA A 272 -9.12 -4.99 -17.65
C ALA A 272 -8.17 -5.08 -16.45
N LEU A 273 -7.64 -3.93 -15.99
CA LEU A 273 -6.77 -3.88 -14.82
C LEU A 273 -7.56 -4.10 -13.53
N VAL A 274 -8.77 -3.55 -13.41
CA VAL A 274 -9.65 -3.82 -12.24
C VAL A 274 -9.95 -5.32 -12.10
N GLN A 275 -10.21 -6.00 -13.21
CA GLN A 275 -10.40 -7.45 -13.23
C GLN A 275 -9.12 -8.22 -12.90
N ALA A 276 -7.97 -7.80 -13.46
CA ALA A 276 -6.68 -8.42 -13.19
C ALA A 276 -6.26 -8.27 -11.72
N LEU A 277 -6.58 -7.16 -11.07
CA LEU A 277 -6.34 -6.95 -9.63
C LEU A 277 -7.14 -7.93 -8.78
N ALA A 278 -8.33 -8.36 -9.23
CA ALA A 278 -9.15 -9.32 -8.51
C ALA A 278 -8.62 -10.77 -8.57
N ALA A 279 -7.76 -11.09 -9.54
CA ALA A 279 -7.21 -12.43 -9.73
C ALA A 279 -5.87 -12.56 -8.98
N ASP A 280 -5.85 -13.34 -7.90
CA ASP A 280 -4.59 -13.71 -7.26
C ASP A 280 -3.81 -14.64 -8.21
N PRO A 281 -2.56 -14.34 -8.58
CA PRO A 281 -1.82 -15.18 -9.51
C PRO A 281 -1.64 -16.60 -8.95
N PRO A 282 -1.82 -17.65 -9.79
CA PRO A 282 -1.69 -19.04 -9.37
C PRO A 282 -0.28 -19.30 -8.83
N GLY A 283 -0.19 -19.70 -7.56
CA GLY A 283 1.08 -19.96 -6.85
C GLY A 283 1.48 -18.89 -5.81
N GLY A 284 0.68 -17.83 -5.61
CA GLY A 284 0.91 -16.77 -4.62
C GLY A 284 0.64 -17.17 -3.18
N GLY A 285 1.42 -18.11 -2.62
CA GLY A 285 1.30 -18.51 -1.22
C GLY A 285 1.51 -17.36 -0.22
N GLY A 286 0.48 -17.07 0.58
CA GLY A 286 0.58 -16.82 2.02
C GLY A 286 1.21 -15.52 2.56
N ARG A 287 1.60 -14.54 1.73
CA ARG A 287 2.14 -13.26 2.24
C ARG A 287 1.08 -12.15 2.25
N ALA A 288 0.84 -11.58 3.42
CA ALA A 288 0.02 -10.39 3.61
C ALA A 288 0.74 -9.18 3.01
N LEU A 289 0.49 -8.91 1.73
CA LEU A 289 0.89 -7.66 1.09
C LEU A 289 0.01 -6.54 1.64
N ARG A 290 0.51 -5.31 1.62
CA ARG A 290 -0.28 -4.13 2.01
C ARG A 290 -0.23 -3.07 0.93
N LEU A 291 -1.39 -2.62 0.48
CA LEU A 291 -1.52 -1.48 -0.43
C LEU A 291 -2.08 -0.27 0.34
N VAL A 292 -1.42 0.88 0.24
CA VAL A 292 -1.88 2.13 0.84
C VAL A 292 -2.16 3.14 -0.27
N LEU A 293 -3.42 3.51 -0.45
CA LEU A 293 -3.86 4.57 -1.36
C LEU A 293 -4.04 5.85 -0.55
N LYS A 294 -3.19 6.85 -0.74
CA LYS A 294 -3.19 8.08 0.06
C LYS A 294 -3.33 9.31 -0.83
N GLY A 295 -4.45 10.01 -0.73
CA GLY A 295 -4.62 11.34 -1.33
C GLY A 295 -3.76 12.36 -0.60
N GLU A 296 -2.95 13.12 -1.35
CA GLU A 296 -2.09 14.16 -0.78
C GLU A 296 -2.89 15.40 -0.35
N SER A 297 -4.04 15.64 -0.99
CA SER A 297 -4.99 16.68 -0.64
C SER A 297 -6.39 16.32 -1.15
N ALA A 298 -7.39 17.17 -0.84
CA ALA A 298 -8.75 16.98 -1.31
C ALA A 298 -8.81 16.97 -2.86
N GLY A 299 -9.76 16.20 -3.42
CA GLY A 299 -10.01 16.17 -4.87
C GLY A 299 -9.37 14.99 -5.61
N VAL A 300 -8.87 13.98 -4.91
CA VAL A 300 -8.47 12.70 -5.52
C VAL A 300 -9.69 11.83 -5.77
N VAL A 301 -9.92 11.45 -7.02
CA VAL A 301 -11.04 10.60 -7.45
C VAL A 301 -10.49 9.39 -8.22
N LEU A 302 -10.87 8.18 -7.84
CA LEU A 302 -10.62 6.95 -8.59
C LEU A 302 -11.86 6.56 -9.38
N ALA A 303 -11.73 6.38 -10.68
CA ALA A 303 -12.83 6.06 -11.59
C ALA A 303 -12.46 4.89 -12.52
N THR A 304 -13.48 4.18 -13.00
CA THR A 304 -13.33 3.07 -13.97
C THR A 304 -14.47 3.15 -14.97
N THR A 305 -14.26 2.59 -16.16
CA THR A 305 -15.27 2.51 -17.21
C THR A 305 -15.41 1.06 -17.64
N PRO A 306 -16.61 0.44 -17.50
CA PRO A 306 -17.86 1.00 -16.94
C PRO A 306 -17.83 1.22 -15.41
N PRO A 307 -18.57 2.21 -14.87
CA PRO A 307 -18.49 2.63 -13.47
C PRO A 307 -19.06 1.63 -12.46
N ASP A 308 -19.83 0.64 -12.90
CA ASP A 308 -20.39 -0.41 -12.04
C ASP A 308 -19.37 -1.52 -11.72
N MET A 309 -18.13 -1.41 -12.18
CA MET A 309 -17.09 -2.39 -11.90
C MET A 309 -16.43 -2.15 -10.54
N ALA A 310 -16.57 -3.10 -9.63
CA ALA A 310 -16.00 -2.98 -8.30
C ALA A 310 -14.47 -3.08 -8.30
N LEU A 311 -13.80 -2.15 -7.61
CA LEU A 311 -12.40 -2.29 -7.26
C LEU A 311 -12.25 -3.38 -6.20
N ARG A 312 -11.69 -4.52 -6.61
CA ARG A 312 -11.39 -5.65 -5.75
C ARG A 312 -9.92 -5.63 -5.38
N LEU A 313 -9.64 -5.58 -4.09
CA LEU A 313 -8.27 -5.57 -3.58
C LEU A 313 -7.97 -6.96 -2.98
N PRO A 314 -7.03 -7.74 -3.55
CA PRO A 314 -6.74 -9.12 -3.12
C PRO A 314 -5.80 -9.14 -1.90
N THR A 315 -5.77 -8.06 -1.14
CA THR A 315 -4.74 -7.81 -0.15
C THR A 315 -5.21 -6.84 0.92
N ASP A 316 -4.44 -6.68 1.98
CA ASP A 316 -4.75 -5.69 2.99
C ASP A 316 -4.57 -4.29 2.40
N ALA A 317 -5.63 -3.49 2.45
CA ALA A 317 -5.67 -2.19 1.83
C ALA A 317 -5.94 -1.11 2.87
N ARG A 318 -5.22 0.01 2.79
CA ARG A 318 -5.54 1.23 3.53
C ARG A 318 -5.81 2.35 2.54
N VAL A 319 -6.92 3.03 2.72
CA VAL A 319 -7.36 4.15 1.89
C VAL A 319 -7.47 5.39 2.75
N GLU A 320 -6.84 6.48 2.32
CA GLU A 320 -6.80 7.74 3.05
C GLU A 320 -7.07 8.92 2.12
N ASN A 321 -8.14 9.68 2.39
CA ASN A 321 -8.54 10.87 1.64
C ASN A 321 -8.79 10.64 0.14
N VAL A 322 -9.48 9.55 -0.21
CA VAL A 322 -9.77 9.17 -1.61
C VAL A 322 -11.27 9.08 -1.84
N ALA A 323 -11.73 9.63 -2.97
CA ALA A 323 -13.08 9.42 -3.50
C ALA A 323 -13.08 8.34 -4.59
N PHE A 324 -14.15 7.56 -4.69
CA PHE A 324 -14.35 6.52 -5.69
C PHE A 324 -15.66 6.80 -6.47
N GLU A 325 -15.57 6.82 -7.79
CA GLU A 325 -16.73 6.77 -8.71
C GLU A 325 -16.98 5.33 -9.18
N MET A 326 -16.71 4.37 -8.30
CA MET A 326 -16.90 2.95 -8.53
C MET A 326 -17.10 2.25 -7.19
N PRO A 327 -17.74 1.07 -7.17
CA PRO A 327 -17.85 0.26 -5.96
C PRO A 327 -16.49 -0.23 -5.47
N VAL A 328 -16.40 -0.49 -4.17
CA VAL A 328 -15.21 -1.09 -3.55
C VAL A 328 -15.60 -2.42 -2.90
N GLU A 329 -14.82 -3.47 -3.13
CA GLU A 329 -15.07 -4.81 -2.60
C GLU A 329 -13.81 -5.35 -1.90
N ALA A 330 -13.94 -5.67 -0.61
CA ALA A 330 -12.92 -6.39 0.14
C ALA A 330 -13.10 -7.90 -0.04
N LEU A 331 -12.04 -8.59 -0.45
CA LEU A 331 -12.05 -10.02 -0.74
C LEU A 331 -11.86 -10.88 0.52
N PRO A 332 -12.31 -12.14 0.52
CA PRO A 332 -12.21 -13.03 1.68
C PRO A 332 -10.80 -13.10 2.28
N GLY A 333 -10.71 -12.99 3.61
CA GLY A 333 -9.44 -13.07 4.34
C GLY A 333 -8.59 -11.78 4.34
N THR A 334 -9.06 -10.69 3.72
CA THR A 334 -8.34 -9.40 3.67
C THR A 334 -8.85 -8.40 4.70
N GLN A 335 -8.04 -7.38 4.99
CA GLN A 335 -8.42 -6.20 5.76
C GLN A 335 -8.46 -4.94 4.89
N LEU A 336 -9.60 -4.25 4.84
CA LEU A 336 -9.76 -2.94 4.22
C LEU A 336 -9.93 -1.86 5.30
N THR A 337 -9.05 -0.85 5.29
CA THR A 337 -9.08 0.26 6.24
C THR A 337 -9.33 1.58 5.54
N PHE A 338 -10.31 2.36 6.00
CA PHE A 338 -10.51 3.74 5.60
C PHE A 338 -10.11 4.69 6.74
N ALA A 339 -9.32 5.71 6.41
CA ALA A 339 -8.91 6.77 7.34
C ALA A 339 -9.09 8.15 6.69
N GLY A 340 -9.41 9.18 7.47
CA GLY A 340 -9.61 10.52 6.95
C GLY A 340 -10.95 10.68 6.22
N ASN A 341 -11.00 11.49 5.16
CA ASN A 341 -12.23 11.83 4.45
C ASN A 341 -12.33 11.07 3.12
N ASN A 342 -13.10 9.98 3.10
CA ASN A 342 -13.29 9.14 1.92
C ASN A 342 -14.73 9.24 1.41
N ALA A 343 -14.90 9.02 0.11
CA ALA A 343 -16.22 9.00 -0.52
C ALA A 343 -16.35 7.85 -1.52
N ILE A 344 -17.51 7.20 -1.60
CA ILE A 344 -17.81 6.19 -2.61
C ILE A 344 -19.15 6.53 -3.23
N VAL A 345 -19.18 6.71 -4.55
CA VAL A 345 -20.37 7.05 -5.32
C VAL A 345 -20.57 5.98 -6.39
N THR A 346 -21.70 5.29 -6.32
CA THR A 346 -22.10 4.23 -7.25
C THR A 346 -23.55 4.41 -7.68
N GLY A 347 -23.94 3.78 -8.79
CA GLY A 347 -25.32 3.86 -9.29
C GLY A 347 -26.22 2.76 -8.74
N ARG A 348 -25.91 1.50 -9.08
CA ARG A 348 -26.87 0.39 -9.04
C ARG A 348 -26.60 -0.68 -7.99
N ILE A 349 -25.40 -0.71 -7.44
CA ILE A 349 -24.94 -1.77 -6.54
C ILE A 349 -24.44 -1.19 -5.23
N ALA A 350 -24.18 -2.05 -4.25
CA ALA A 350 -23.68 -1.60 -2.96
C ALA A 350 -22.39 -0.78 -3.14
N ALA A 351 -22.28 0.36 -2.44
CA ALA A 351 -21.09 1.20 -2.56
C ALA A 351 -19.84 0.49 -2.03
N LEU A 352 -19.98 -0.14 -0.86
CA LEU A 352 -18.91 -0.91 -0.23
C LEU A 352 -19.41 -2.31 0.09
N ARG A 353 -18.67 -3.32 -0.37
CA ARG A 353 -18.93 -4.73 -0.04
C ARG A 353 -17.75 -5.35 0.69
N VAL A 354 -18.04 -6.11 1.75
CA VAL A 354 -17.06 -6.76 2.61
C VAL A 354 -17.47 -8.23 2.73
N ALA A 355 -16.88 -9.10 1.92
CA ALA A 355 -17.25 -10.51 1.88
C ALA A 355 -16.18 -11.36 2.57
N HIS A 356 -16.51 -11.92 3.74
CA HIS A 356 -15.62 -12.70 4.60
C HIS A 356 -14.28 -12.00 4.90
N ALA A 357 -14.35 -10.67 5.00
CA ALA A 357 -13.22 -9.77 5.16
C ALA A 357 -13.41 -8.89 6.40
N ARG A 358 -12.37 -8.13 6.76
CA ARG A 358 -12.42 -7.14 7.84
C ARG A 358 -12.44 -5.73 7.26
N LEU A 359 -13.45 -4.95 7.63
CA LEU A 359 -13.51 -3.51 7.39
C LEU A 359 -13.16 -2.76 8.67
N ASP A 360 -12.29 -1.76 8.57
CA ASP A 360 -11.99 -0.82 9.65
C ASP A 360 -12.12 0.62 9.13
N VAL A 361 -12.99 1.42 9.72
CA VAL A 361 -13.14 2.84 9.42
C VAL A 361 -12.72 3.59 10.65
N ALA A 362 -11.52 4.17 10.61
CA ALA A 362 -10.85 4.74 11.76
C ALA A 362 -10.61 6.24 11.58
N GLY A 363 -11.39 7.04 12.30
CA GLY A 363 -11.26 8.49 12.31
C GLY A 363 -11.62 9.16 10.97
N GLY A 364 -12.49 10.17 11.02
CA GLY A 364 -12.85 10.97 9.86
C GLY A 364 -14.23 10.62 9.32
N ARG A 365 -14.41 10.76 8.00
CA ARG A 365 -15.71 10.69 7.33
C ARG A 365 -15.67 9.68 6.18
N LEU A 366 -16.66 8.78 6.14
CA LEU A 366 -16.94 7.90 5.00
C LEU A 366 -18.30 8.29 4.41
N ALA A 367 -18.30 8.97 3.27
CA ALA A 367 -19.51 9.31 2.54
C ALA A 367 -19.82 8.23 1.49
N LEU A 368 -21.02 7.69 1.50
CA LEU A 368 -21.48 6.65 0.58
C LEU A 368 -22.71 7.15 -0.16
N SER A 369 -22.75 6.98 -1.48
CA SER A 369 -23.91 7.28 -2.30
C SER A 369 -24.18 6.09 -3.21
N ALA A 370 -25.25 5.35 -2.92
CA ALA A 370 -25.69 4.17 -3.67
C ALA A 370 -27.23 4.19 -3.80
N PRO A 371 -27.81 5.08 -4.64
CA PRO A 371 -29.26 5.19 -4.75
C PRO A 371 -29.93 3.92 -5.29
N GLY A 372 -29.24 3.06 -6.03
CA GLY A 372 -29.76 1.78 -6.51
C GLY A 372 -29.43 0.56 -5.63
N GLY A 373 -28.52 0.71 -4.66
CA GLY A 373 -27.99 -0.38 -3.82
C GLY A 373 -27.94 -0.02 -2.34
N ASP A 374 -27.27 -0.85 -1.54
CA ASP A 374 -27.03 -0.59 -0.12
C ASP A 374 -25.76 0.27 0.07
N GLY A 375 -25.62 0.94 1.22
CA GLY A 375 -24.41 1.72 1.50
C GLY A 375 -23.22 0.80 1.72
N VAL A 376 -23.25 0.05 2.82
CA VAL A 376 -22.26 -0.98 3.17
C VAL A 376 -22.96 -2.33 3.27
N LEU A 377 -22.41 -3.35 2.61
CA LEU A 377 -22.82 -4.75 2.73
C LEU A 377 -21.68 -5.57 3.33
N VAL A 378 -21.93 -6.21 4.47
CA VAL A 378 -20.97 -7.07 5.18
C VAL A 378 -21.51 -8.50 5.20
N ASP A 379 -20.87 -9.40 4.46
CA ASP A 379 -21.27 -10.80 4.31
C ASP A 379 -20.25 -11.70 5.05
N GLY A 380 -20.63 -12.31 6.18
CA GLY A 380 -19.81 -13.30 6.91
C GLY A 380 -18.42 -12.85 7.40
N GLY A 381 -18.19 -11.53 7.51
CA GLY A 381 -16.95 -10.91 7.97
C GLY A 381 -17.14 -10.02 9.20
N SER A 382 -16.34 -8.95 9.30
CA SER A 382 -16.51 -7.95 10.37
C SER A 382 -16.32 -6.52 9.87
N ALA A 383 -17.06 -5.57 10.45
CA ALA A 383 -16.90 -4.14 10.21
C ALA A 383 -16.77 -3.38 11.53
N LEU A 384 -15.70 -2.63 11.69
CA LEU A 384 -15.43 -1.77 12.84
C LEU A 384 -15.45 -0.30 12.40
N PHE A 385 -16.28 0.51 13.04
CA PHE A 385 -16.37 1.94 12.84
C PHE A 385 -15.94 2.64 14.14
N ARG A 386 -14.73 3.20 14.13
CA ARG A 386 -14.09 3.80 15.29
C ARG A 386 -13.92 5.29 15.08
N ASP A 387 -14.53 6.09 15.96
CA ASP A 387 -14.52 7.56 15.88
C ASP A 387 -14.89 8.10 14.47
N ALA A 388 -15.75 7.39 13.76
CA ALA A 388 -16.05 7.62 12.35
C ALA A 388 -17.43 8.22 12.14
N VAL A 389 -17.54 9.12 11.17
CA VAL A 389 -18.82 9.61 10.63
C VAL A 389 -19.10 8.90 9.32
N VAL A 390 -20.17 8.10 9.26
CA VAL A 390 -20.63 7.41 8.07
C VAL A 390 -21.87 8.12 7.55
N ASP A 391 -21.76 8.77 6.38
CA ASP A 391 -22.89 9.43 5.72
C ASP A 391 -23.34 8.59 4.53
N ALA A 392 -24.44 7.86 4.67
CA ALA A 392 -24.94 6.98 3.61
C ALA A 392 -26.18 7.58 2.93
N THR A 393 -26.11 7.73 1.61
CA THR A 393 -27.24 8.10 0.75
C THR A 393 -27.70 6.88 -0.03
N VAL A 394 -28.88 6.36 0.29
CA VAL A 394 -29.44 5.12 -0.28
C VAL A 394 -30.85 5.33 -0.83
N GLY A 395 -31.26 4.46 -1.73
CA GLY A 395 -32.59 4.49 -2.35
C GLY A 395 -33.70 3.88 -1.48
N ALA A 396 -34.93 3.98 -2.00
CA ALA A 396 -36.11 3.36 -1.39
C ALA A 396 -35.94 1.84 -1.21
N GLY A 397 -36.25 1.33 -0.02
CA GLY A 397 -36.14 -0.11 0.30
C GLY A 397 -34.72 -0.64 0.47
N ARG A 398 -33.71 0.25 0.49
CA ARG A 398 -32.30 -0.08 0.73
C ARG A 398 -31.90 0.27 2.16
N SER A 399 -30.73 -0.23 2.55
CA SER A 399 -30.16 0.02 3.87
C SER A 399 -28.82 0.73 3.78
N ALA A 400 -28.56 1.63 4.72
CA ALA A 400 -27.25 2.26 4.83
C ALA A 400 -26.16 1.24 5.20
N LEU A 401 -26.48 0.31 6.10
CA LEU A 401 -25.62 -0.81 6.46
C LEU A 401 -26.41 -2.11 6.52
N VAL A 402 -25.88 -3.16 5.89
CA VAL A 402 -26.42 -4.52 5.94
C VAL A 402 -25.32 -5.46 6.43
N SER A 403 -25.63 -6.28 7.42
CA SER A 403 -24.85 -7.42 7.86
C SER A 403 -25.61 -8.71 7.56
N THR A 404 -24.95 -9.71 6.97
CA THR A 404 -25.52 -11.03 6.70
C THR A 404 -24.55 -12.15 7.05
N LEU A 405 -25.04 -13.40 7.08
CA LEU A 405 -24.23 -14.61 7.27
C LEU A 405 -23.39 -14.58 8.57
N GLY A 406 -23.95 -14.01 9.64
CA GLY A 406 -23.27 -13.93 10.93
C GLY A 406 -22.21 -12.82 11.04
N ALA A 407 -22.16 -11.89 10.09
CA ALA A 407 -21.19 -10.79 10.14
C ALA A 407 -21.34 -9.92 11.39
N ALA A 408 -20.20 -9.54 11.97
CA ALA A 408 -20.15 -8.66 13.14
C ALA A 408 -19.98 -7.20 12.73
N VAL A 409 -20.78 -6.30 13.30
CA VAL A 409 -20.70 -4.86 13.03
C VAL A 409 -20.59 -4.13 14.35
N THR A 410 -19.52 -3.35 14.52
CA THR A 410 -19.26 -2.62 15.76
C THR A 410 -19.01 -1.16 15.46
N PHE A 411 -19.76 -0.29 16.11
CA PHE A 411 -19.44 1.12 16.25
C PHE A 411 -18.94 1.36 17.66
N THR A 412 -17.79 2.01 17.80
CA THR A 412 -17.20 2.29 19.12
C THR A 412 -16.54 3.66 19.13
N ALA A 413 -16.75 4.39 20.23
CA ALA A 413 -16.08 5.64 20.50
C ALA A 413 -14.76 5.38 21.24
N GLU A 414 -13.66 5.96 20.81
CA GLU A 414 -12.45 6.11 21.61
C GLU A 414 -12.27 7.57 22.00
N THR A 415 -12.36 8.46 21.02
CA THR A 415 -12.19 9.91 21.19
C THR A 415 -13.44 10.70 20.84
N ARG A 416 -14.28 10.21 19.92
CA ARG A 416 -15.47 10.91 19.43
C ARG A 416 -16.61 9.91 19.25
N ARG A 417 -17.84 10.37 19.47
CA ARG A 417 -19.02 9.55 19.19
C ARG A 417 -19.09 9.23 17.69
N PRO A 418 -19.12 7.95 17.29
CA PRO A 418 -19.41 7.58 15.91
C PRO A 418 -20.81 8.04 15.53
N LEU A 419 -20.98 8.44 14.27
CA LEU A 419 -22.26 8.89 13.73
C LEU A 419 -22.57 8.10 12.46
N LEU A 420 -23.71 7.41 12.42
CA LEU A 420 -24.29 6.86 11.20
C LEU A 420 -25.43 7.78 10.76
N GLN A 421 -25.17 8.62 9.76
CA GLN A 421 -26.13 9.52 9.16
C GLN A 421 -26.69 8.89 7.88
N VAL A 422 -28.00 8.75 7.80
CA VAL A 422 -28.68 8.18 6.64
C VAL A 422 -29.45 9.25 5.89
N ARG A 423 -29.39 9.18 4.56
CA ARG A 423 -30.09 10.06 3.64
C ARG A 423 -30.79 9.20 2.59
N GLY A 424 -32.04 9.53 2.29
CA GLY A 424 -32.75 8.88 1.21
C GLY A 424 -34.15 9.43 1.03
N ARG A 425 -34.83 8.98 -0.02
CA ARG A 425 -36.21 9.40 -0.37
C ARG A 425 -37.04 8.15 -0.67
N GLY A 426 -38.26 8.07 -0.13
CA GLY A 426 -39.23 7.01 -0.46
C GLY A 426 -39.60 6.08 0.71
N LEU A 427 -39.95 4.84 0.36
CA LEU A 427 -40.35 3.72 1.24
C LEU A 427 -39.39 3.48 2.42
N PRO A 428 -39.80 2.74 3.48
CA PRO A 428 -38.96 2.55 4.68
C PRO A 428 -37.56 2.08 4.31
N MET A 429 -36.58 2.77 4.88
CA MET A 429 -35.16 2.45 4.78
C MET A 429 -34.66 1.95 6.12
N ALA A 430 -33.71 1.02 6.12
CA ALA A 430 -33.05 0.64 7.36
C ALA A 430 -31.74 1.43 7.47
N ALA A 431 -31.50 2.06 8.63
CA ALA A 431 -30.16 2.55 8.93
C ALA A 431 -29.20 1.38 9.07
N MET A 432 -29.67 0.30 9.69
CA MET A 432 -28.94 -0.94 9.83
C MET A 432 -29.88 -2.13 9.68
N ARG A 433 -29.46 -3.14 8.92
CA ARG A 433 -30.10 -4.45 8.86
C ARG A 433 -29.09 -5.52 9.26
N SER A 434 -29.38 -6.34 10.26
CA SER A 434 -28.53 -7.46 10.71
C SER A 434 -29.25 -8.79 10.50
N GLY A 435 -28.72 -9.64 9.63
CA GLY A 435 -29.23 -10.96 9.27
C GLY A 435 -28.37 -12.09 9.85
N GLY A 436 -28.53 -12.40 11.14
CA GLY A 436 -27.83 -13.52 11.81
C GLY A 436 -26.58 -13.17 12.61
N GLY A 437 -26.09 -11.93 12.56
CA GLY A 437 -24.85 -11.48 13.22
C GLY A 437 -25.06 -10.60 14.44
N GLN A 438 -23.95 -10.17 15.07
CA GLN A 438 -23.97 -9.23 16.20
C GLN A 438 -23.70 -7.80 15.71
N ALA A 439 -24.59 -6.87 16.07
CA ALA A 439 -24.41 -5.44 15.91
C ALA A 439 -24.17 -4.81 17.29
N ILE A 440 -23.06 -4.10 17.47
CA ILE A 440 -22.71 -3.39 18.70
C ILE A 440 -22.66 -1.90 18.41
N LEU A 441 -23.45 -1.12 19.14
CA LEU A 441 -23.46 0.33 19.12
C LEU A 441 -22.95 0.84 20.47
N ASP A 442 -21.69 1.25 20.54
CA ASP A 442 -21.06 1.83 21.73
C ASP A 442 -20.85 3.34 21.53
N ARG A 443 -21.55 4.14 22.35
CA ARG A 443 -21.57 5.61 22.34
C ARG A 443 -21.78 6.19 20.93
N THR A 444 -22.68 5.56 20.18
CA THR A 444 -22.92 5.83 18.77
C THR A 444 -24.25 6.55 18.57
N ASP A 445 -24.27 7.52 17.67
CA ASP A 445 -25.48 8.21 17.22
C ASP A 445 -25.89 7.66 15.84
N VAL A 446 -27.16 7.27 15.69
CA VAL A 446 -27.74 6.83 14.42
C VAL A 446 -28.85 7.80 14.06
N ALA A 447 -28.64 8.61 13.02
CA ALA A 447 -29.53 9.70 12.64
C ALA A 447 -29.93 9.62 11.16
N MET A 448 -31.01 10.32 10.80
CA MET A 448 -31.46 10.44 9.42
C MET A 448 -31.91 11.87 9.14
N ASP A 449 -31.58 12.41 7.95
CA ASP A 449 -31.88 13.80 7.58
C ASP A 449 -33.31 14.03 7.04
N ASN A 450 -34.09 12.99 6.72
CA ASN A 450 -35.35 13.14 5.95
C ASN A 450 -36.61 12.62 6.66
N GLY A 451 -37.78 13.13 6.32
CA GLY A 451 -39.07 12.78 6.95
C GLY A 451 -39.65 11.40 6.58
N THR A 452 -38.81 10.43 6.25
CA THR A 452 -39.22 9.05 5.89
C THR A 452 -39.09 8.12 7.11
N PRO A 453 -39.85 7.01 7.19
CA PRO A 453 -39.64 6.02 8.25
C PRO A 453 -38.23 5.41 8.17
N PHE A 454 -37.56 5.24 9.30
CA PHE A 454 -36.20 4.66 9.36
C PHE A 454 -35.98 3.81 10.59
N GLY A 455 -35.35 2.65 10.44
CA GLY A 455 -35.23 1.72 11.55
C GLY A 455 -33.89 1.01 11.65
N VAL A 456 -33.73 0.28 12.75
CA VAL A 456 -32.74 -0.81 12.87
C VAL A 456 -33.52 -2.11 12.79
N VAL A 457 -33.20 -2.94 11.80
CA VAL A 457 -33.85 -4.22 11.55
C VAL A 457 -32.89 -5.33 11.95
N VAL A 458 -33.31 -6.21 12.85
CA VAL A 458 -32.53 -7.35 13.34
C VAL A 458 -33.30 -8.63 13.04
N GLU A 459 -32.87 -9.34 12.01
CA GLU A 459 -33.42 -10.62 11.56
C GLU A 459 -32.49 -11.74 12.06
N ASN A 460 -32.91 -12.48 13.08
CA ASN A 460 -32.15 -13.60 13.68
C ASN A 460 -30.75 -13.22 14.23
N GLY A 461 -30.52 -11.95 14.57
CA GLY A 461 -29.22 -11.43 15.04
C GLY A 461 -29.22 -11.01 16.51
N GLN A 462 -28.19 -10.27 16.92
CA GLN A 462 -28.14 -9.61 18.22
C GLN A 462 -27.81 -8.14 18.06
N LEU A 463 -28.47 -7.28 18.83
CA LEU A 463 -28.15 -5.85 18.93
C LEU A 463 -27.75 -5.52 20.36
N GLU A 464 -26.56 -4.95 20.54
CA GLU A 464 -26.06 -4.47 21.82
C GLU A 464 -25.88 -2.95 21.75
N MET A 465 -26.49 -2.23 22.68
CA MET A 465 -26.39 -0.77 22.77
C MET A 465 -25.78 -0.35 24.10
N LYS A 466 -24.74 0.50 24.05
CA LYS A 466 -24.07 1.09 25.21
C LYS A 466 -24.01 2.60 25.04
N ALA A 467 -24.73 3.36 25.86
CA ALA A 467 -24.83 4.81 25.80
C ALA A 467 -25.08 5.36 24.38
N SER A 468 -25.84 4.62 23.56
CA SER A 468 -26.05 4.93 22.14
C SER A 468 -27.43 5.52 21.90
N VAL A 469 -27.56 6.35 20.87
CA VAL A 469 -28.81 7.02 20.51
C VAL A 469 -29.22 6.58 19.10
N ILE A 470 -30.41 5.99 18.98
CA ILE A 470 -31.04 5.73 17.68
C ILE A 470 -32.16 6.75 17.50
N GLY A 471 -32.06 7.53 16.43
CA GLY A 471 -32.83 8.74 16.23
C GLY A 471 -32.32 9.91 17.07
N GLY A 472 -33.04 11.02 17.06
CA GLY A 472 -32.67 12.20 17.84
C GLY A 472 -33.84 13.16 18.03
N PRO A 473 -33.68 14.19 18.88
CA PRO A 473 -34.74 15.17 19.15
C PRO A 473 -35.16 15.99 17.92
N ALA A 474 -34.33 16.01 16.87
CA ALA A 474 -34.64 16.62 15.57
C ALA A 474 -35.41 15.67 14.62
N ALA A 475 -35.67 14.42 15.02
CA ALA A 475 -36.46 13.47 14.24
C ALA A 475 -37.90 14.00 14.08
N ARG A 476 -38.35 14.18 12.83
CA ARG A 476 -39.68 14.73 12.54
C ARG A 476 -40.77 13.67 12.79
N PRO A 477 -42.02 14.07 13.12
CA PRO A 477 -43.14 13.14 13.17
C PRO A 477 -43.24 12.34 11.85
N GLY A 478 -43.22 11.00 11.93
CA GLY A 478 -43.21 10.09 10.77
C GLY A 478 -41.87 9.44 10.45
N SER A 479 -40.75 9.93 10.99
CA SER A 479 -39.46 9.24 10.94
C SER A 479 -39.40 8.20 12.07
N ALA A 480 -40.20 7.14 11.93
CA ALA A 480 -40.35 6.14 12.99
C ALA A 480 -39.10 5.26 13.08
N GLY A 481 -38.37 5.34 14.21
CA GLY A 481 -37.42 4.33 14.68
C GLY A 481 -38.12 2.97 14.86
N VAL A 482 -38.14 2.16 13.82
CA VAL A 482 -38.64 0.77 13.89
C VAL A 482 -37.49 -0.10 14.35
N LEU A 483 -37.65 -0.75 15.50
CA LEU A 483 -36.82 -1.86 15.93
C LEU A 483 -37.60 -3.14 15.62
N ASP A 484 -37.35 -3.73 14.45
CA ASP A 484 -37.89 -5.04 14.11
C ASP A 484 -36.90 -6.09 14.62
N LEU A 485 -37.32 -6.89 15.60
CA LEU A 485 -36.46 -7.92 16.17
C LEU A 485 -36.72 -9.30 15.58
N GLY A 486 -37.76 -9.59 14.79
CA GLY A 486 -37.95 -10.90 14.14
C GLY A 486 -37.61 -12.18 14.95
N GLY A 487 -37.75 -12.23 16.28
CA GLY A 487 -37.29 -13.34 17.15
C GLY A 487 -35.89 -13.22 17.78
N SER A 488 -35.28 -12.04 17.71
CA SER A 488 -33.89 -11.69 18.08
C SER A 488 -33.78 -11.04 19.47
N HIS A 489 -32.56 -10.97 20.00
CA HIS A 489 -32.25 -10.33 21.29
C HIS A 489 -31.64 -8.93 21.10
N ALA A 490 -32.21 -7.92 21.77
CA ALA A 490 -31.62 -6.60 21.91
C ALA A 490 -31.35 -6.26 23.38
N ILE A 491 -30.10 -5.93 23.70
CA ILE A 491 -29.62 -5.55 25.03
C ILE A 491 -29.21 -4.08 24.98
N ALA A 492 -29.66 -3.27 25.93
CA ALA A 492 -29.31 -1.87 26.03
C ALA A 492 -28.89 -1.54 27.46
N ASP A 493 -27.89 -0.68 27.62
CA ASP A 493 -27.61 -0.10 28.93
C ASP A 493 -28.63 1.03 29.27
N PRO A 494 -28.72 1.47 30.53
CA PRO A 494 -29.64 2.53 30.95
C PRO A 494 -29.39 3.90 30.30
N ASN A 495 -28.23 4.08 29.66
CA ASN A 495 -27.82 5.32 29.00
C ASN A 495 -28.17 5.32 27.50
N SER A 496 -28.70 4.21 26.98
CA SER A 496 -29.09 4.08 25.59
C SER A 496 -30.51 4.59 25.36
N GLN A 497 -30.73 5.27 24.24
CA GLN A 497 -32.01 5.90 23.90
C GLN A 497 -32.45 5.51 22.50
N VAL A 498 -33.72 5.13 22.36
CA VAL A 498 -34.37 4.97 21.06
C VAL A 498 -35.51 5.98 20.97
N TRP A 499 -35.40 6.90 20.02
CA TRP A 499 -36.44 7.87 19.71
C TRP A 499 -37.40 7.27 18.68
N SER A 500 -38.65 7.08 19.08
CA SER A 500 -39.70 6.62 18.18
C SER A 500 -40.70 7.74 17.91
N ALA A 501 -41.03 7.95 16.63
CA ALA A 501 -42.17 8.78 16.27
C ALA A 501 -43.49 8.09 16.70
N PRO A 502 -44.58 8.83 16.95
CA PRO A 502 -45.89 8.25 17.22
C PRO A 502 -46.27 7.21 16.15
N GLY A 503 -46.55 5.98 16.57
CA GLY A 503 -46.84 4.85 15.67
C GLY A 503 -45.69 3.89 15.37
N GLY A 504 -44.51 4.05 16.00
CA GLY A 504 -43.44 3.06 15.96
C GLY A 504 -43.91 1.68 16.46
N ARG A 505 -43.69 0.63 15.64
CA ARG A 505 -44.11 -0.73 15.95
C ARG A 505 -42.89 -1.61 16.16
N CYS A 506 -42.93 -2.44 17.20
CA CYS A 506 -42.20 -3.70 17.17
C CYS A 506 -42.84 -4.61 16.11
N ALA A 507 -42.06 -5.46 15.45
CA ALA A 507 -42.44 -6.31 14.32
C ALA A 507 -43.81 -7.02 14.41
N GLN A 508 -44.26 -7.32 15.64
CA GLN A 508 -45.51 -8.04 15.94
C GLN A 508 -46.69 -7.11 16.30
N GLY A 509 -46.62 -5.83 15.95
CA GLY A 509 -47.72 -4.88 16.16
C GLY A 509 -47.83 -4.31 17.59
N ALA A 510 -46.95 -4.72 18.51
CA ALA A 510 -46.84 -4.08 19.81
C ALA A 510 -46.20 -2.69 19.65
N LEU A 511 -46.88 -1.64 20.12
CA LEU A 511 -46.25 -0.34 20.36
C LEU A 511 -45.11 -0.53 21.36
N PHE A 512 -44.04 0.26 21.27
CA PHE A 512 -43.10 0.38 22.38
C PHE A 512 -43.91 0.71 23.63
N ALA A 513 -44.06 -0.27 24.53
CA ALA A 513 -44.85 -0.03 25.72
C ALA A 513 -44.18 1.11 26.48
N GLN A 514 -44.91 2.21 26.64
CA GLN A 514 -44.45 3.30 27.49
C GLN A 514 -44.20 2.71 28.88
N PRO A 515 -43.12 3.09 29.58
CA PRO A 515 -43.11 2.86 31.01
C PRO A 515 -44.38 3.49 31.55
N ALA A 516 -45.21 2.70 32.23
CA ALA A 516 -46.25 3.23 33.09
C ALA A 516 -45.57 3.86 34.31
N THR A 517 -44.77 4.91 34.11
CA THR A 517 -44.31 5.77 35.19
C THR A 517 -45.43 6.77 35.43
N GLN A 518 -46.27 6.40 36.38
CA GLN A 518 -46.90 7.28 37.37
C GLN A 518 -46.52 8.76 37.20
N SER A 519 -47.49 9.58 36.79
CA SER A 519 -47.85 10.85 37.43
C SER A 519 -46.75 11.73 38.08
N GLU A 520 -45.55 11.85 37.52
CA GLU A 520 -44.57 12.87 37.94
C GLU A 520 -44.39 14.01 36.94
N ALA A 521 -44.86 13.86 35.70
CA ALA A 521 -45.03 14.98 34.77
C ALA A 521 -46.10 15.99 35.28
N SER A 522 -46.96 15.58 36.22
CA SER A 522 -47.95 16.45 36.86
C SER A 522 -47.41 17.22 38.08
N ARG A 523 -46.18 16.92 38.56
CA ARG A 523 -45.61 17.57 39.76
C ARG A 523 -44.63 18.71 39.46
N LEU A 524 -44.14 18.83 38.23
CA LEU A 524 -43.33 19.97 37.80
C LEU A 524 -44.17 21.17 37.31
N ILE A 525 -45.51 21.07 37.32
CA ILE A 525 -46.44 22.18 37.00
C ILE A 525 -47.18 22.69 38.26
N ALA A 526 -47.08 21.99 39.40
CA ALA A 526 -47.75 22.37 40.66
C ALA A 526 -46.78 23.05 41.65
N GLY A 527 -46.11 24.11 41.21
CA GLY A 527 -45.15 24.85 42.03
C GLY A 527 -44.87 26.26 41.51
N GLY A 528 -45.92 27.04 41.23
CA GLY A 528 -45.76 28.43 40.80
C GLY A 528 -47.07 29.09 40.40
N SER A 529 -47.66 29.79 41.36
CA SER A 529 -48.75 30.78 41.31
C SER A 529 -49.31 31.18 39.93
N ALA A 530 -50.63 31.05 39.81
CA ALA A 530 -51.47 31.54 38.72
C ALA A 530 -51.31 33.04 38.41
N VAL A 531 -51.24 33.39 37.11
CA VAL A 531 -52.00 34.48 36.47
C VAL A 531 -52.26 34.13 34.98
N GLY A 532 -53.51 33.77 34.66
CA GLY A 532 -54.28 34.14 33.46
C GLY A 532 -53.75 33.91 32.02
N GLY A 533 -54.28 32.87 31.36
CA GLY A 533 -55.03 33.03 30.09
C GLY A 533 -54.32 32.85 28.73
N ALA A 534 -54.37 31.63 28.15
CA ALA A 534 -54.73 31.30 26.75
C ALA A 534 -54.34 29.84 26.41
N PRO A 535 -55.17 29.05 25.70
CA PRO A 535 -54.78 27.71 25.26
C PRO A 535 -53.92 27.81 23.99
N LEU A 536 -52.64 27.48 24.09
CA LEU A 536 -51.78 27.23 22.92
C LEU A 536 -52.14 25.87 22.30
N ALA A 537 -53.13 25.88 21.42
CA ALA A 537 -53.30 24.84 20.42
C ALA A 537 -52.12 24.92 19.43
N GLY A 538 -51.26 23.89 19.39
CA GLY A 538 -50.14 23.85 18.43
C GLY A 538 -48.90 23.05 18.80
N VAL A 539 -48.87 22.32 19.92
CA VAL A 539 -47.73 21.44 20.23
C VAL A 539 -47.86 20.13 19.44
N PRO A 540 -46.96 19.81 18.48
CA PRO A 540 -46.99 18.52 17.80
C PRO A 540 -46.74 17.40 18.81
N ALA A 541 -47.47 16.29 18.66
CA ALA A 541 -47.40 15.11 19.53
C ALA A 541 -45.94 14.72 19.84
N ALA A 542 -45.59 14.76 21.13
CA ALA A 542 -44.24 14.54 21.62
C ALA A 542 -43.67 13.20 21.14
N ALA A 543 -42.43 13.22 20.63
CA ALA A 543 -41.67 12.01 20.34
C ALA A 543 -41.57 11.14 21.60
N ALA A 544 -41.88 9.85 21.49
CA ALA A 544 -41.82 8.94 22.62
C ALA A 544 -40.37 8.45 22.78
N ILE A 545 -39.76 8.81 23.91
CA ILE A 545 -38.45 8.29 24.33
C ILE A 545 -38.70 6.96 25.06
N ALA A 546 -38.16 5.86 24.54
CA ALA A 546 -38.16 4.58 25.24
C ALA A 546 -36.75 4.30 25.79
N ASN A 547 -36.62 4.24 27.11
CA ASN A 547 -35.39 3.80 27.79
C ASN A 547 -35.68 2.48 28.50
N ARG A 548 -35.07 1.38 28.06
CA ARG A 548 -35.23 0.04 28.66
C ARG A 548 -33.91 -0.72 28.58
N ALA A 549 -33.60 -1.48 29.62
CA ALA A 549 -32.37 -2.30 29.70
C ALA A 549 -32.39 -3.53 28.76
N SER A 550 -33.58 -3.96 28.32
CA SER A 550 -33.74 -5.02 27.33
C SER A 550 -35.01 -4.81 26.52
N TRP A 551 -34.95 -5.10 25.23
CA TRP A 551 -36.11 -5.11 24.34
C TRP A 551 -36.32 -6.52 23.82
N THR A 552 -37.50 -7.07 24.10
CA THR A 552 -37.98 -8.31 23.48
C THR A 552 -39.32 -8.02 22.82
N CYS A 553 -39.45 -8.41 21.55
CA CYS A 553 -40.75 -8.46 20.91
C CYS A 553 -41.43 -9.73 21.45
N ARG A 554 -42.54 -9.58 22.18
CA ARG A 554 -43.37 -10.73 22.58
C ARG A 554 -44.29 -11.08 21.42
N SER A 555 -44.24 -12.36 21.02
CA SER A 555 -45.10 -12.97 20.00
C SER A 555 -46.57 -12.92 20.36
#